data_AF-A0A356TAW6-F1
#
_entry.id   AF-A0A356TAW6-F1
#
_cell.length_a   1.000
_cell.length_b   1.000
_cell.length_c   1.000
_cell.angle_alpha   90.00
_cell.angle_beta   90.00
_cell.angle_gamma   90.00
#
_symmetry.space_group_name_H-M   'P 1'
#
loop_
_entity.id
_entity.type
_entity.pdbx_description
1 polymer ?
#
loop_
_entity_poly.entity_id
_entity_poly.type
_entity_poly.pdbx_seq_one_letter_code
_entity_poly.pdbx_strand_id
1 'polypeptide(L)'
;MQPVLYARALEELYPGRTVGGGRLYWCTAKGRFEERSVPLDDRARRALTVLVETVQHAFEEGFFPALPEDKACERCDYLAVCGPKEAMRTGHKARGHRYLGPLKKLRKQP
;
A
#
# COMPACT_ATOMS: atom_id res chain seq x y z
N MET A 1 1.38 -5.24 3.60
CA MET A 1 1.49 -5.46 2.13
C MET A 1 2.77 -6.13 1.65
N GLN A 2 3.99 -5.61 1.87
CA GLN A 2 5.23 -6.23 1.31
C GLN A 2 5.38 -7.74 1.56
N PRO A 3 5.19 -8.27 2.80
CA PRO A 3 5.32 -9.71 3.05
C PRO A 3 4.32 -10.56 2.25
N VAL A 4 3.11 -10.04 2.03
CA VAL A 4 2.06 -10.71 1.24
C VAL A 4 2.45 -10.79 -0.23
N LEU A 5 3.04 -9.72 -0.78
CA LEU A 5 3.53 -9.70 -2.16
C LEU A 5 4.62 -10.74 -2.38
N TYR A 6 5.60 -10.82 -1.47
CA TYR A 6 6.65 -11.83 -1.56
C TYR A 6 6.11 -13.26 -1.42
N ALA A 7 5.18 -13.47 -0.48
CA ALA A 7 4.55 -14.77 -0.30
C ALA A 7 3.78 -15.20 -1.57
N ARG A 8 3.06 -14.28 -2.24
CA ARG A 8 2.39 -14.57 -3.51
C ARG A 8 3.38 -14.86 -4.65
N ALA A 9 4.49 -14.13 -4.72
CA ALA A 9 5.53 -14.39 -5.70
C ALA A 9 6.14 -15.79 -5.52
N LEU A 10 6.32 -16.25 -4.27
CA LEU A 10 6.80 -17.61 -4.00
C LEU A 10 5.82 -18.70 -4.46
N GLU A 11 4.52 -18.50 -4.32
CA GLU A 11 3.53 -19.46 -4.85
C GLU A 11 3.61 -19.61 -6.37
N GLU A 12 3.90 -18.51 -7.08
CA GLU A 12 4.05 -18.51 -8.53
C GLU A 12 5.36 -19.20 -8.96
N LEU A 13 6.45 -18.93 -8.25
CA LEU A 13 7.76 -19.52 -8.52
C LEU A 13 7.83 -21.02 -8.17
N TYR A 14 7.04 -21.47 -7.19
CA TYR A 14 7.04 -22.85 -6.72
C TYR A 14 5.63 -23.47 -6.75
N PRO A 15 5.11 -23.79 -7.95
CA PRO A 15 3.81 -24.42 -8.10
C PRO A 15 3.68 -25.70 -7.26
N GLY A 16 2.53 -25.89 -6.61
CA GLY A 16 2.27 -27.04 -5.73
C GLY A 16 2.85 -26.93 -4.32
N ARG A 17 3.54 -25.83 -3.98
CA ARG A 17 3.97 -25.56 -2.60
C ARG A 17 3.01 -24.60 -1.92
N THR A 18 2.70 -24.89 -0.65
CA THR A 18 1.89 -24.01 0.19
C THR A 18 2.79 -22.98 0.87
N VAL A 19 2.53 -21.69 0.63
CA VAL A 19 3.23 -20.59 1.30
C VAL A 19 2.34 -20.06 2.42
N GLY A 20 2.81 -20.16 3.67
CA GLY A 20 2.01 -19.76 4.84
C GLY A 20 1.92 -18.24 5.07
N GLY A 21 2.87 -17.46 4.54
CA GLY A 21 2.95 -16.02 4.75
C GLY A 21 4.39 -15.53 4.90
N GLY A 22 4.54 -14.33 5.45
CA GLY A 22 5.83 -13.73 5.78
C GLY A 22 5.93 -13.34 7.25
N ARG A 23 7.12 -12.97 7.67
CA ARG A 23 7.40 -12.44 9.00
C ARG A 23 8.18 -11.15 8.89
N LEU A 24 7.91 -10.25 9.81
CA LEU A 24 8.65 -9.01 9.96
C LEU A 24 9.34 -9.05 11.33
N TYR A 25 10.59 -8.61 11.37
CA TYR A 25 11.43 -8.58 12.57
C TYR A 25 11.79 -7.13 12.91
N TRP A 26 11.34 -6.65 14.06
CA TRP A 26 11.59 -5.29 14.53
C TRP A 26 12.79 -5.27 15.48
N CYS A 27 13.99 -5.42 14.92
CA CYS A 27 15.24 -5.64 15.66
C CYS A 27 15.81 -4.40 16.39
N THR A 28 14.98 -3.43 16.78
CA THR A 28 15.43 -2.20 17.48
C THR A 28 14.71 -2.04 18.81
N ALA A 29 15.28 -1.27 19.73
CA ALA A 29 14.63 -0.96 21.02
C ALA A 29 13.25 -0.31 20.84
N LYS A 30 13.12 0.64 19.89
CA LYS A 30 11.81 1.25 19.53
C LYS A 30 10.83 0.20 19.00
N GLY A 31 11.34 -0.78 18.27
CA GLY A 31 10.60 -1.94 17.78
C GLY A 31 10.39 -3.06 18.80
N ARG A 32 10.89 -2.90 20.04
CA ARG A 32 10.86 -3.87 21.14
C ARG A 32 11.44 -5.25 20.81
N PHE A 33 12.27 -5.37 19.77
CA PHE A 33 12.81 -6.67 19.32
C PHE A 33 11.71 -7.70 19.02
N GLU A 34 10.53 -7.25 18.57
CA GLU A 34 9.37 -8.10 18.33
C GLU A 34 9.36 -8.72 16.93
N GLU A 35 8.76 -9.90 16.82
CA GLU A 35 8.35 -10.52 15.57
C GLU A 35 6.87 -10.26 15.33
N ARG A 36 6.46 -10.03 14.08
CA ARG A 36 5.05 -10.10 13.68
C ARG A 36 4.88 -11.01 12.46
N SER A 37 4.00 -11.99 12.61
CA SER A 37 3.56 -12.87 11.54
C SER A 37 2.55 -12.17 10.63
N VAL A 38 2.69 -12.36 9.32
CA VAL A 38 1.80 -11.83 8.29
C VAL A 38 1.33 -13.02 7.44
N PRO A 39 0.19 -13.65 7.78
CA PRO A 39 -0.29 -14.84 7.07
C PRO A 39 -0.72 -14.52 5.63
N LEU A 40 -0.54 -15.47 4.72
CA LEU A 40 -1.08 -15.42 3.36
C LEU A 40 -2.48 -16.05 3.29
N ASP A 41 -3.42 -15.45 4.03
CA ASP A 41 -4.83 -15.86 4.04
C ASP A 41 -5.65 -15.23 2.90
N ASP A 42 -6.92 -15.61 2.77
CA ASP A 42 -7.79 -15.07 1.73
C ASP A 42 -7.98 -13.56 1.81
N ARG A 43 -7.90 -12.98 3.02
CA ARG A 43 -8.02 -11.54 3.20
C ARG A 43 -6.78 -10.84 2.65
N ALA A 44 -5.59 -11.36 2.94
CA ALA A 44 -4.32 -10.89 2.40
C ALA A 44 -4.27 -11.01 0.87
N ARG A 45 -4.80 -12.11 0.31
CA ARG A 45 -4.90 -12.29 -1.14
C ARG A 45 -5.80 -11.24 -1.79
N ARG A 46 -7.00 -11.02 -1.24
CA ARG A 46 -7.92 -9.96 -1.73
C ARG A 46 -7.28 -8.57 -1.61
N ALA A 47 -6.59 -8.29 -0.51
CA ALA A 47 -5.85 -7.05 -0.33
C ALA A 47 -4.81 -6.84 -1.42
N LEU A 48 -4.06 -7.90 -1.76
CA LEU A 48 -3.06 -7.87 -2.81
C LEU A 48 -3.68 -7.61 -4.19
N THR A 49 -4.82 -8.24 -4.50
CA THR A 49 -5.58 -7.94 -5.73
C THR A 49 -5.95 -6.46 -5.81
N VAL A 50 -6.47 -5.87 -4.72
CA VAL A 50 -6.80 -4.44 -4.67
C VAL A 50 -5.57 -3.56 -4.93
N LEU A 51 -4.40 -3.92 -4.38
CA LEU A 51 -3.15 -3.21 -4.63
C LEU A 51 -2.77 -3.25 -6.11
N VAL A 52 -2.70 -4.45 -6.69
CA VAL A 52 -2.23 -4.64 -8.07
C VAL A 52 -3.17 -3.94 -9.06
N GLU A 53 -4.48 -4.13 -8.93
CA GLU A 53 -5.47 -3.47 -9.79
C GLU A 53 -5.40 -1.94 -9.68
N THR A 54 -5.23 -1.40 -8.46
CA THR A 54 -5.15 0.05 -8.25
C THR A 54 -3.89 0.64 -8.91
N VAL A 55 -2.76 -0.04 -8.80
CA VAL A 55 -1.50 0.41 -9.42
C VAL A 55 -1.59 0.29 -10.94
N GLN A 56 -2.06 -0.85 -11.46
CA GLN A 56 -2.22 -1.08 -12.89
C GLN A 56 -3.12 -0.01 -13.52
N HIS A 57 -4.28 0.26 -12.94
CA HIS A 57 -5.19 1.27 -13.45
C HIS A 57 -4.58 2.70 -13.47
N ALA A 58 -3.76 3.04 -12.48
CA ALA A 58 -3.05 4.32 -12.46
C ALA A 58 -2.07 4.47 -13.64
N PHE A 59 -1.39 3.37 -14.02
CA PHE A 59 -0.53 3.34 -15.20
C PHE A 59 -1.32 3.42 -16.51
N GLU A 60 -2.40 2.65 -16.64
CA GLU A 60 -3.25 2.64 -17.84
C GLU A 60 -3.88 4.00 -18.12
N GLU A 61 -4.36 4.69 -17.08
CA GLU A 61 -4.95 6.04 -17.20
C GLU A 61 -3.90 7.16 -17.26
N GLY A 62 -2.63 6.86 -16.98
CA GLY A 62 -1.58 7.87 -16.86
C GLY A 62 -1.84 8.88 -15.74
N PHE A 63 -2.57 8.49 -14.69
CA PHE A 63 -3.02 9.39 -13.63
C PHE A 63 -2.62 8.91 -12.23
N PHE A 64 -1.78 9.70 -11.56
CA PHE A 64 -1.21 9.39 -10.24
C PHE A 64 -1.66 10.43 -9.21
N PRO A 65 -2.87 10.29 -8.64
CA PRO A 65 -3.39 11.31 -7.73
C PRO A 65 -2.66 11.28 -6.39
N ALA A 66 -2.39 12.47 -5.86
CA ALA A 66 -2.02 12.62 -4.47
C ALA A 66 -3.21 12.24 -3.57
N LEU A 67 -2.89 11.52 -2.50
CA LEU A 67 -3.81 11.27 -1.40
C LEU A 67 -2.99 11.31 -0.11
N PRO A 68 -2.38 12.42 0.34
CA PRO A 68 -1.55 12.39 1.54
C PRO A 68 -2.36 12.01 2.79
N GLU A 69 -1.72 11.34 3.75
CA GLU A 69 -2.24 11.20 5.12
C GLU A 69 -1.85 12.41 5.96
N ASP A 70 -2.37 12.50 7.18
CA ASP A 70 -1.96 13.53 8.12
C ASP A 70 -0.43 13.56 8.25
N LYS A 71 0.15 14.76 8.07
CA LYS A 71 1.59 15.03 8.10
C LYS A 71 2.45 14.22 7.11
N ALA A 72 1.87 13.45 6.20
CA ALA A 72 2.64 12.62 5.26
C ALA A 72 3.53 13.46 4.33
N CYS A 73 3.08 14.66 3.96
CA CYS A 73 3.84 15.58 3.12
C CYS A 73 5.14 16.09 3.77
N GLU A 74 5.27 16.07 5.11
CA GLU A 74 6.46 16.55 5.82
C GLU A 74 7.70 15.68 5.58
N ARG A 75 7.49 14.45 5.12
CA ARG A 75 8.53 13.42 4.90
C ARG A 75 8.49 12.81 3.50
N CYS A 76 7.75 13.43 2.58
CA CYS A 76 7.54 12.89 1.23
C CYS A 76 8.56 13.48 0.26
N ASP A 77 9.38 12.65 -0.36
CA ASP A 77 10.39 13.10 -1.35
C ASP A 77 9.75 13.76 -2.59
N TYR A 78 8.48 13.44 -2.87
CA TYR A 78 7.72 14.07 -3.96
C TYR A 78 7.21 15.48 -3.64
N LEU A 79 7.47 16.03 -2.44
CA LEU A 79 7.02 17.38 -2.06
C LEU A 79 7.52 18.45 -3.04
N ALA A 80 8.75 18.33 -3.53
CA ALA A 80 9.32 19.26 -4.51
C ALA A 80 8.55 19.29 -5.83
N VAL A 81 7.92 18.16 -6.20
CA VAL A 81 7.12 18.02 -7.43
C VAL A 81 5.67 18.43 -7.19
N CYS A 82 5.07 18.01 -6.07
CA CYS A 82 3.67 18.30 -5.74
C CYS A 82 3.44 19.73 -5.25
N GLY A 83 4.47 20.36 -4.68
CA GLY A 83 4.41 21.66 -4.03
C GLY A 83 3.89 21.61 -2.58
N PRO A 84 4.15 22.66 -1.79
CA PRO A 84 3.93 22.66 -0.33
C PRO A 84 2.45 22.59 0.09
N LYS A 85 1.50 22.83 -0.82
CA LYS A 85 0.07 22.92 -0.53
C LYS A 85 -0.73 21.70 -1.00
N GLU A 86 -0.08 20.59 -1.36
CA GLU A 86 -0.80 19.44 -1.95
C GLU A 86 -1.78 18.78 -0.97
N ALA A 87 -1.44 18.70 0.32
CA ALA A 87 -2.37 18.20 1.34
C ALA A 87 -3.66 19.03 1.41
N MET A 88 -3.55 20.36 1.39
CA MET A 88 -4.69 21.28 1.34
C MET A 88 -5.52 21.08 0.07
N ARG A 89 -4.85 21.06 -1.10
CA ARG A 89 -5.50 20.88 -2.41
C ARG A 89 -6.25 19.57 -2.51
N THR A 90 -5.63 18.47 -2.08
CA THR A 90 -6.28 17.15 -2.09
C THR A 90 -7.43 17.10 -1.10
N GLY A 91 -7.29 17.71 0.08
CA GLY A 91 -8.36 17.80 1.08
C GLY A 91 -9.65 18.43 0.53
N HIS A 92 -9.51 19.48 -0.30
CA HIS A 92 -10.67 20.11 -0.96
C HIS A 92 -11.31 19.21 -2.03
N LYS A 93 -10.51 18.39 -2.73
CA LYS A 93 -10.97 17.45 -3.78
C LYS A 93 -11.49 16.11 -3.23
N ALA A 94 -11.17 15.78 -1.98
CA ALA A 94 -11.47 14.48 -1.38
C ALA A 94 -12.98 14.18 -1.24
N ARG A 95 -13.86 15.19 -1.43
CA ARG A 95 -15.33 15.09 -1.34
C ARG A 95 -16.03 14.60 -2.61
N GLY A 96 -15.35 13.92 -3.53
CA GLY A 96 -16.04 13.34 -4.71
C GLY A 96 -15.17 12.98 -5.91
N HIS A 97 -13.85 13.18 -5.85
CA HIS A 97 -13.00 12.87 -6.99
C HIS A 97 -12.91 11.36 -7.25
N ARG A 98 -13.43 10.90 -8.41
CA ARG A 98 -13.56 9.48 -8.78
C ARG A 98 -12.28 8.67 -8.60
N TYR A 99 -11.14 9.27 -8.91
CA TYR A 99 -9.82 8.63 -8.83
C TYR A 99 -9.27 8.46 -7.41
N LEU A 100 -9.86 9.09 -6.39
CA LEU A 100 -9.42 8.93 -4.99
C LEU A 100 -10.10 7.75 -4.29
N GLY A 101 -11.21 7.25 -4.83
CA GLY A 101 -11.95 6.11 -4.27
C GLY A 101 -11.10 4.83 -4.17
N PRO A 102 -10.44 4.39 -5.27
CA PRO A 102 -9.56 3.22 -5.25
C PRO A 102 -8.42 3.34 -4.23
N LEU A 103 -7.74 4.49 -4.18
CA LEU A 103 -6.67 4.73 -3.19
C LEU A 103 -7.18 4.69 -1.74
N LYS A 104 -8.38 5.23 -1.47
CA LYS A 104 -9.03 5.12 -0.15
C LYS A 104 -9.38 3.66 0.19
N LYS A 105 -9.79 2.86 -0.78
CA LYS A 105 -10.06 1.41 -0.60
C LYS A 105 -8.76 0.66 -0.32
N LEU A 106 -7.70 0.96 -1.07
CA LEU A 106 -6.38 0.36 -0.88
C LEU A 106 -5.82 0.64 0.53
N ARG A 107 -5.99 1.86 1.04
CA ARG A 107 -5.58 2.21 2.42
C ARG A 107 -6.26 1.43 3.53
N LYS A 108 -7.48 0.93 3.28
CA LYS A 108 -8.23 0.15 4.26
C LYS A 108 -7.88 -1.34 4.22
N GLN A 109 -6.98 -1.74 3.33
CA GLN A 109 -6.48 -3.11 3.28
C GLN A 109 -5.54 -3.38 4.46
N PRO A 110 -5.47 -4.65 4.94
CA PRO A 110 -4.57 -5.07 6.01
C PRO A 110 -3.07 -4.99 5.66
#